data_AF-A0A3M1MG12-F1
#
_entry.id   AF-A0A3M1MG12-F1
#
_cell.length_a   1.000
_cell.length_b   1.000
_cell.length_c   1.000
_cell.angle_alpha   90.00
_cell.angle_beta   90.00
_cell.angle_gamma   90.00
#
_symmetry.space_group_name_H-M   'P 1'
#
loop_
_entity.id
_entity.type
_entity.pdbx_description
1 polymer ?
#
loop_
_entity_poly.entity_id
_entity_poly.type
_entity_poly.pdbx_seq_one_letter_code
_entity_poly.pdbx_strand_id
1 'polypeptide(L)'
;MHEAKNTQRAVVRIGFDGRVHKTFRGPDAEKRFANEVRVLKYLERRNCPFVPRLLEYDPQTLKIVTTNCGSIVQHISDEKSQQLFEELERYGVRHDDPYPRNITYRPSDGQFCIIDFEFAEILDPDAEDLEQDEVAAPDATPIHYIQWSGCTDRGKVRPNNEDAFLAMLLDKHGIRYLGKTGESHVEDADFIFAVSDGMGGERSGEFASRIAISRITSLLPGKFFLSDLQFAAYSSTILGELFARIHHDMLELGRYDPACRNMGATLTLAWFRRGRVFFGHVGDSRLYYVPAEGAMEQLTMDHTHVGWLRRQGKINEREARYHPRKNVLSQALGAGHQYLKPQFGMVQCQPGDKFLLCTDGVIEGLWDRALEEMVRHPPSNDPDWNHAAHIVRAAVAECGRDNATAVLVGVR
;
A
#
# COMPACT_ATOMS: atom_id res chain seq x y z
N MET A 1 17.54 12.93 -24.96
CA MET A 1 16.30 13.70 -24.75
C MET A 1 15.91 14.33 -26.07
N HIS A 2 14.65 14.17 -26.47
CA HIS A 2 14.09 14.82 -27.66
C HIS A 2 13.37 16.11 -27.25
N GLU A 3 13.54 17.19 -28.01
CA GLU A 3 12.84 18.46 -27.74
C GLU A 3 11.41 18.40 -28.32
N ALA A 4 10.40 18.50 -27.46
CA ALA A 4 8.99 18.37 -27.84
C ALA A 4 8.29 19.72 -27.99
N LYS A 5 8.71 20.74 -27.24
CA LYS A 5 8.19 22.11 -27.32
C LYS A 5 9.30 23.08 -26.95
N ASN A 6 9.49 24.13 -27.72
CA ASN A 6 10.44 25.20 -27.39
C ASN A 6 9.80 26.54 -27.75
N THR A 7 9.39 27.26 -26.71
CA THR A 7 8.68 28.53 -26.82
C THR A 7 9.38 29.56 -25.94
N GLN A 8 9.03 30.84 -26.11
CA GLN A 8 9.52 31.90 -25.23
C GLN A 8 9.14 31.68 -23.75
N ARG A 9 8.13 30.84 -23.49
CA ARG A 9 7.53 30.60 -22.17
C ARG A 9 8.00 29.32 -21.47
N ALA A 10 8.39 28.30 -22.23
CA ALA A 10 8.86 27.04 -21.68
C ALA A 10 9.59 26.20 -22.74
N VAL A 11 10.51 25.37 -22.26
CA VAL A 11 11.14 24.29 -23.04
C VAL A 11 10.68 22.95 -22.46
N VAL A 12 10.15 22.08 -23.31
CA VAL A 12 9.71 20.73 -22.96
C VAL A 12 10.56 19.72 -23.71
N ARG A 13 11.13 18.77 -22.98
CA ARG A 13 11.96 17.68 -23.51
C ARG A 13 11.45 16.34 -23.00
N ILE A 14 11.44 15.34 -23.85
CA ILE A 14 11.09 13.98 -23.50
C ILE A 14 12.38 13.18 -23.29
N GLY A 15 12.52 12.59 -22.11
CA GLY A 15 13.59 11.67 -21.73
C GLY A 15 13.57 10.38 -22.53
N PHE A 16 14.71 9.69 -22.60
CA PHE A 16 14.76 8.36 -23.22
C PHE A 16 13.99 7.31 -22.39
N ASP A 17 13.77 7.59 -21.11
CA ASP A 17 12.89 6.87 -20.18
C ASP A 17 11.41 7.23 -20.36
N GLY A 18 11.09 8.08 -21.34
CA GLY A 18 9.74 8.54 -21.62
C GLY A 18 9.23 9.65 -20.70
N ARG A 19 10.00 10.14 -19.71
CA ARG A 19 9.54 11.23 -18.82
C ARG A 19 9.52 12.59 -19.53
N VAL A 20 8.61 13.47 -19.12
CA VAL A 20 8.49 14.81 -19.71
C VAL A 20 9.15 15.83 -18.78
N HIS A 21 10.21 16.48 -19.24
CA HIS A 21 10.90 17.55 -18.53
C HIS A 21 10.47 18.90 -19.08
N LYS A 22 9.80 19.72 -18.27
CA LYS A 22 9.43 21.10 -18.63
C LYS A 22 10.25 22.09 -17.80
N THR A 23 10.89 23.05 -18.47
CA THR A 23 11.62 24.16 -17.84
C THR A 23 10.93 25.47 -18.22
N PHE A 24 10.50 26.22 -17.23
CA PHE A 24 9.78 27.49 -17.40
C PHE A 24 10.78 28.63 -17.65
N ARG A 25 10.44 29.53 -18.56
CA ARG A 25 11.28 30.69 -18.95
C ARG A 25 10.40 31.88 -19.32
N GLY A 26 10.99 33.07 -19.40
CA GLY A 26 10.27 34.28 -19.81
C GLY A 26 9.39 34.87 -18.70
N PRO A 27 8.43 35.75 -19.04
CA PRO A 27 7.64 36.49 -18.06
C PRO A 27 6.85 35.57 -17.12
N ASP A 28 6.78 35.97 -15.85
CA ASP A 28 6.06 35.29 -14.77
C ASP A 28 6.39 33.79 -14.67
N ALA A 29 7.61 33.37 -15.07
CA ALA A 29 8.01 31.96 -15.07
C ALA A 29 7.89 31.31 -13.69
N GLU A 30 8.24 32.04 -12.62
CA GLU A 30 8.09 31.58 -11.24
C GLU A 30 6.63 31.36 -10.86
N LYS A 31 5.73 32.29 -11.21
CA LYS A 31 4.29 32.17 -10.93
C LYS A 31 3.66 31.02 -11.71
N ARG A 32 4.00 30.88 -12.99
CA ARG A 32 3.52 29.79 -13.85
C ARG A 32 4.02 28.44 -13.39
N PHE A 33 5.29 28.35 -13.02
CA PHE A 33 5.88 27.16 -12.40
C PHE A 33 5.14 26.79 -11.11
N ALA A 34 4.99 27.75 -10.19
CA ALA A 34 4.29 27.54 -8.93
C ALA A 34 2.83 27.10 -9.15
N ASN A 35 2.14 27.71 -10.11
CA ASN A 35 0.76 27.38 -10.45
C ASN A 35 0.64 25.95 -11.02
N GLU A 36 1.48 25.58 -11.98
CA GLU A 36 1.41 24.24 -12.57
C GLU A 36 1.76 23.15 -11.55
N VAL A 37 2.76 23.39 -10.68
CA VAL A 37 3.07 22.48 -9.56
C VAL A 37 1.88 22.35 -8.62
N ARG A 38 1.25 23.48 -8.25
CA ARG A 38 0.08 23.52 -7.35
C ARG A 38 -1.10 22.74 -7.94
N VAL A 39 -1.45 22.99 -9.20
CA VAL A 39 -2.58 22.35 -9.88
C VAL A 39 -2.34 20.86 -10.09
N LEU A 40 -1.15 20.44 -10.54
CA LEU A 40 -0.85 19.02 -10.73
C LEU A 40 -0.91 18.24 -9.42
N LYS A 41 -0.41 18.80 -8.31
CA LYS A 41 -0.55 18.20 -6.97
C LYS A 41 -2.00 18.11 -6.53
N TYR A 42 -2.81 19.14 -6.79
CA TYR A 42 -4.24 19.15 -6.46
C TYR A 42 -5.00 18.05 -7.22
N LEU A 43 -4.73 17.87 -8.52
CA LEU A 43 -5.34 16.84 -9.34
C LEU A 43 -4.88 15.43 -9.01
N GLU A 44 -3.60 15.26 -8.64
CA GLU A 44 -3.06 13.98 -8.18
C GLU A 44 -3.76 13.50 -6.89
N ARG A 45 -3.98 14.39 -5.92
CA ARG A 45 -4.74 14.09 -4.68
C ARG A 45 -6.17 13.61 -4.96
N ARG A 46 -6.78 14.08 -6.05
CA ARG A 46 -8.14 13.70 -6.47
C ARG A 46 -8.17 12.49 -7.41
N ASN A 47 -7.02 11.81 -7.59
CA ASN A 47 -6.88 10.66 -8.48
C ASN A 47 -7.38 10.93 -9.92
N CYS A 48 -7.17 12.15 -10.45
CA CYS A 48 -7.59 12.49 -11.80
C CYS A 48 -6.77 11.68 -12.83
N PRO A 49 -7.38 10.75 -13.60
CA PRO A 49 -6.62 9.76 -14.36
C PRO A 49 -6.08 10.29 -15.70
N PHE A 50 -6.66 11.39 -16.20
CA PHE A 50 -6.41 11.94 -17.53
C PHE A 50 -5.50 13.19 -17.52
N VAL A 51 -4.57 13.30 -16.57
CA VAL A 51 -3.59 14.39 -16.50
C VAL A 51 -2.18 13.85 -16.21
N PRO A 52 -1.11 14.61 -16.48
CA PRO A 52 0.24 14.25 -16.08
C PRO A 52 0.36 14.17 -14.56
N ARG A 53 1.09 13.19 -14.04
CA ARG A 53 1.51 13.15 -12.64
C ARG A 53 2.84 13.87 -12.48
N LEU A 54 2.97 14.67 -11.43
CA LEU A 54 4.20 15.38 -11.10
C LEU A 54 5.17 14.42 -10.42
N LEU A 55 6.29 14.12 -11.06
CA LEU A 55 7.29 13.19 -10.55
C LEU A 55 8.35 13.92 -9.72
N GLU A 56 8.84 15.05 -10.23
CA GLU A 56 9.88 15.87 -9.62
C GLU A 56 9.64 17.35 -9.95
N TYR A 57 10.07 18.26 -9.09
CA TYR A 57 10.13 19.68 -9.39
C TYR A 57 11.29 20.34 -8.66
N ASP A 58 11.85 21.39 -9.25
CA ASP A 58 12.96 22.16 -8.72
C ASP A 58 12.63 23.67 -8.84
N PRO A 59 12.33 24.34 -7.71
CA PRO A 59 12.06 25.78 -7.69
C PRO A 59 13.27 26.65 -8.05
N GLN A 60 14.49 26.18 -7.87
CA GLN A 60 15.70 26.96 -8.19
C GLN A 60 15.93 27.01 -9.70
N THR A 61 15.64 25.91 -10.40
CA THR A 61 15.81 25.82 -11.85
C THR A 61 14.51 25.97 -12.64
N LEU A 62 13.38 26.22 -11.95
CA LEU A 62 12.03 26.30 -12.51
C LEU A 62 11.75 25.14 -13.45
N LYS A 63 12.00 23.92 -12.97
CA LYS A 63 11.88 22.69 -13.76
C LYS A 63 10.90 21.75 -13.10
N ILE A 64 10.02 21.15 -13.90
CA ILE A 64 9.18 20.01 -13.49
C ILE A 64 9.51 18.79 -14.35
N VAL A 65 9.27 17.62 -13.79
CA VAL A 65 9.30 16.33 -14.46
C VAL A 65 7.96 15.66 -14.24
N THR A 66 7.29 15.24 -15.31
CA THR A 66 5.96 14.62 -15.25
C THR A 66 5.91 13.30 -16.02
N THR A 67 4.86 12.51 -15.76
CA THR A 67 4.55 11.34 -16.60
C THR A 67 4.12 11.77 -17.99
N ASN A 68 4.47 10.97 -18.99
CA ASN A 68 4.09 11.22 -20.37
C ASN A 68 2.63 10.81 -20.63
N CYS A 69 1.86 11.76 -21.16
CA CYS A 69 0.45 11.56 -21.50
C CYS A 69 0.20 11.26 -22.98
N GLY A 70 1.22 10.77 -23.67
CA GLY A 70 1.17 10.44 -25.08
C GLY A 70 1.38 11.65 -25.99
N SER A 71 0.87 11.54 -27.22
CA SER A 71 1.15 12.52 -28.29
C SER A 71 0.00 13.51 -28.43
N ILE A 72 0.31 14.75 -28.83
CA ILE A 72 -0.70 15.77 -29.14
C ILE A 72 -1.67 15.25 -30.20
N VAL A 73 -2.96 15.45 -29.96
CA VAL A 73 -4.02 15.03 -30.88
C VAL A 73 -4.12 16.02 -32.05
N GLN A 74 -4.04 15.54 -33.29
CA GLN A 74 -4.14 16.38 -34.49
C GLN A 74 -5.60 16.78 -34.80
N HIS A 75 -6.55 15.89 -34.50
CA HIS A 75 -7.97 16.10 -34.75
C HIS A 75 -8.80 15.58 -33.57
N ILE A 76 -9.56 16.46 -32.95
CA ILE A 76 -10.56 16.16 -31.91
C ILE A 76 -11.82 16.97 -32.24
N SER A 77 -13.01 16.41 -32.03
CA SER A 77 -14.24 17.18 -32.21
C SER A 77 -14.39 18.22 -31.11
N ASP A 78 -15.01 19.35 -31.42
CA ASP A 78 -15.29 20.42 -30.45
C ASP A 78 -16.09 19.89 -29.25
N GLU A 79 -17.09 19.04 -29.52
CA GLU A 79 -17.88 18.36 -28.48
C GLU A 79 -17.00 17.52 -27.53
N LYS A 80 -16.04 16.75 -28.06
CA LYS A 80 -15.18 15.90 -27.23
C LYS A 80 -14.15 16.71 -26.46
N SER A 81 -13.63 17.78 -27.08
CA SER A 81 -12.74 18.73 -26.40
C SER A 81 -13.45 19.39 -25.22
N GLN A 82 -14.68 19.88 -25.45
CA GLN A 82 -15.49 20.51 -24.41
C GLN A 82 -15.79 19.54 -23.26
N GLN A 83 -16.20 18.30 -23.55
CA GLN A 83 -16.45 17.27 -22.54
C GLN A 83 -15.23 17.00 -21.65
N LEU A 84 -14.01 17.01 -22.21
CA LEU A 84 -12.80 16.75 -21.43
C LEU A 84 -12.51 17.88 -20.42
N PHE A 85 -12.67 19.13 -20.84
CA PHE A 85 -12.47 20.28 -19.93
C PHE A 85 -13.60 20.40 -18.91
N GLU A 86 -14.85 20.10 -19.27
CA GLU A 86 -15.97 20.00 -18.32
C GLU A 86 -15.76 18.85 -17.31
N GLU A 87 -15.17 17.74 -17.74
CA GLU A 87 -14.82 16.63 -16.86
C GLU A 87 -13.75 17.06 -15.84
N LEU A 88 -12.76 17.85 -16.27
CA LEU A 88 -11.72 18.41 -15.39
C LEU A 88 -12.32 19.31 -14.29
N GLU A 89 -13.35 20.11 -14.60
CA GLU A 89 -14.03 20.95 -13.61
C GLU A 89 -14.67 20.14 -12.48
N ARG A 90 -15.11 18.91 -12.76
CA ARG A 90 -15.62 17.99 -11.71
C ARG A 90 -14.55 17.56 -10.72
N TYR A 91 -13.28 17.65 -11.12
CA TYR A 91 -12.13 17.46 -10.23
C TYR A 91 -11.72 18.77 -9.55
N GLY A 92 -12.51 19.85 -9.66
CA GLY A 92 -12.28 21.12 -8.97
C GLY A 92 -11.24 22.02 -9.64
N VAL A 93 -10.88 21.75 -10.90
CA VAL A 93 -9.92 22.58 -11.66
C VAL A 93 -10.54 23.04 -12.96
N ARG A 94 -10.46 24.34 -13.25
CA ARG A 94 -10.74 24.90 -14.57
C ARG A 94 -9.45 25.17 -15.32
N HIS A 95 -9.40 24.78 -16.58
CA HIS A 95 -8.26 25.06 -17.45
C HIS A 95 -8.54 26.34 -18.25
N ASP A 96 -7.90 27.47 -17.93
CA ASP A 96 -8.18 28.75 -18.62
C ASP A 96 -7.53 28.84 -20.02
N ASP A 97 -7.00 27.73 -20.54
CA ASP A 97 -6.53 27.58 -21.92
C ASP A 97 -7.11 26.31 -22.60
N PRO A 98 -8.44 26.20 -22.80
CA PRO A 98 -9.11 24.95 -23.20
C PRO A 98 -9.03 24.68 -24.71
N TYR A 99 -7.84 24.70 -25.28
CA TYR A 99 -7.62 24.46 -26.71
C TYR A 99 -7.09 23.04 -26.99
N PRO A 100 -7.39 22.46 -28.17
CA PRO A 100 -6.93 21.12 -28.55
C PRO A 100 -5.42 20.87 -28.46
N ARG A 101 -4.59 21.92 -28.56
CA ARG A 101 -3.12 21.83 -28.38
C ARG A 101 -2.68 21.33 -27.00
N ASN A 102 -3.57 21.45 -26.01
CA ASN A 102 -3.36 21.00 -24.64
C ASN A 102 -3.99 19.60 -24.41
N ILE A 103 -4.40 18.92 -25.48
CA ILE A 103 -4.96 17.57 -25.41
C ILE A 103 -3.99 16.59 -26.08
N THR A 104 -3.60 15.57 -25.32
CA THR A 104 -2.81 14.43 -25.80
C THR A 104 -3.64 13.15 -25.78
N TYR A 105 -3.20 12.14 -26.53
CA TYR A 105 -3.78 10.81 -26.50
C TYR A 105 -2.73 9.80 -26.05
N ARG A 106 -3.07 9.05 -25.00
CA ARG A 106 -2.22 8.02 -24.39
C ARG A 106 -2.64 6.64 -24.91
N PRO A 107 -1.83 5.99 -25.79
CA PRO A 107 -2.24 4.73 -26.42
C PRO A 107 -2.29 3.52 -25.47
N SER A 108 -1.59 3.57 -24.33
CA SER A 108 -1.48 2.45 -23.40
C SER A 108 -2.80 2.06 -22.74
N ASP A 109 -3.69 3.03 -22.53
CA ASP A 109 -4.99 2.88 -21.87
C ASP A 109 -6.15 3.48 -22.70
N GLY A 110 -5.85 4.05 -23.88
CA GLY A 110 -6.85 4.62 -24.78
C GLY A 110 -7.46 5.93 -24.28
N GLN A 111 -6.75 6.66 -23.41
CA GLN A 111 -7.27 7.84 -22.73
C GLN A 111 -6.79 9.15 -23.38
N PHE A 112 -7.71 10.11 -23.55
CA PHE A 112 -7.35 11.51 -23.84
C PHE A 112 -6.93 12.18 -22.54
N CYS A 113 -5.86 12.97 -22.58
CA CYS A 113 -5.33 13.65 -21.40
C CYS A 113 -5.20 15.15 -21.65
N ILE A 114 -5.40 15.94 -20.59
CA ILE A 114 -5.17 17.38 -20.59
C ILE A 114 -3.76 17.64 -20.04
N ILE A 115 -3.01 18.51 -20.70
CA ILE A 115 -1.64 18.90 -20.33
C ILE A 115 -1.52 20.43 -20.26
N ASP A 116 -0.41 20.93 -19.70
CA ASP A 116 -0.05 22.36 -19.67
C ASP A 116 -0.93 23.23 -18.72
N PHE A 117 -0.85 22.95 -17.42
CA PHE A 117 -1.69 23.58 -16.39
C PHE A 117 -1.15 24.93 -15.87
N GLU A 118 -0.25 25.59 -16.60
CA GLU A 118 0.37 26.84 -16.14
C GLU A 118 -0.62 27.99 -15.96
N PHE A 119 -1.80 27.92 -16.59
CA PHE A 119 -2.91 28.87 -16.47
C PHE A 119 -4.21 28.20 -15.97
N ALA A 120 -4.12 27.12 -15.20
CA ALA A 120 -5.31 26.53 -14.60
C ALA A 120 -5.65 27.19 -13.26
N GLU A 121 -6.94 27.24 -12.94
CA GLU A 121 -7.51 27.76 -11.69
C GLU A 121 -8.17 26.62 -10.91
N ILE A 122 -7.98 26.61 -9.58
CA ILE A 122 -8.67 25.70 -8.68
C ILE A 122 -9.95 26.40 -8.22
N LEU A 123 -11.10 25.77 -8.47
CA LEU A 123 -12.44 26.37 -8.33
C LEU A 123 -12.93 26.44 -6.88
N ASP A 124 -12.32 25.65 -6.00
CA ASP A 124 -12.58 25.65 -4.56
C ASP A 124 -11.27 25.89 -3.80
N PRO A 125 -10.88 27.17 -3.60
CA PRO A 125 -9.68 27.55 -2.87
C PRO A 125 -9.80 27.33 -1.35
N ASP A 126 -11.01 27.23 -0.79
CA ASP A 126 -11.19 26.87 0.63
C ASP A 126 -10.83 25.39 0.89
N ALA A 127 -10.84 24.55 -0.16
CA ALA A 127 -10.21 23.23 -0.15
C ALA A 127 -8.67 23.26 -0.31
N GLU A 128 -8.06 24.43 -0.53
CA GLU A 128 -6.61 24.65 -0.42
C GLU A 128 -6.18 25.08 1.00
N ASP A 129 -7.06 25.77 1.74
CA ASP A 129 -6.75 26.39 3.05
C ASP A 129 -6.91 25.44 4.26
N LEU A 130 -7.43 24.23 4.06
CA LEU A 130 -7.46 23.21 5.13
C LEU A 130 -6.12 22.50 5.36
N GLU A 131 -5.08 22.73 4.55
CA GLU A 131 -3.82 21.99 4.65
C GLU A 131 -2.55 22.85 4.42
N GLN A 132 -2.64 24.19 4.48
CA GLN A 132 -1.44 25.06 4.57
C GLN A 132 -0.90 25.19 6.01
N ASP A 133 -1.63 24.69 7.00
CA ASP A 133 -1.20 24.49 8.40
C ASP A 133 -0.65 23.07 8.66
N GLU A 134 0.19 22.52 7.76
CA GLU A 134 1.05 21.37 8.10
C GLU A 134 2.40 21.79 8.73
N VAL A 135 2.41 22.92 9.45
CA VAL A 135 3.35 23.10 10.58
C VAL A 135 2.63 22.56 11.81
N ALA A 136 2.84 21.26 12.07
CA ALA A 136 2.29 20.50 13.18
C ALA A 136 0.75 20.51 13.23
N ALA A 137 0.15 19.34 12.99
CA ALA A 137 -1.21 19.07 13.43
C ALA A 137 -1.36 19.57 14.88
N PRO A 138 -2.28 20.50 15.19
CA PRO A 138 -2.61 20.77 16.56
C PRO A 138 -3.32 19.51 17.07
N ASP A 139 -2.68 18.84 18.05
CA ASP A 139 -3.12 17.65 18.79
C ASP A 139 -2.78 16.22 18.30
N ALA A 140 -1.97 16.02 17.25
CA ALA A 140 -1.40 14.67 17.05
C ALA A 140 -0.19 14.48 17.98
N THR A 141 -0.44 13.91 19.16
CA THR A 141 0.64 13.50 20.08
C THR A 141 1.63 12.62 19.29
N PRO A 142 2.93 12.94 19.25
CA PRO A 142 3.88 12.18 18.45
C PRO A 142 3.99 10.74 18.98
N ILE A 143 3.98 9.77 18.07
CA ILE A 143 4.28 8.38 18.42
C ILE A 143 5.76 8.30 18.78
N HIS A 144 6.02 7.94 20.03
CA HIS A 144 7.36 7.80 20.56
C HIS A 144 7.83 6.35 20.53
N TYR A 145 6.89 5.41 20.73
CA TYR A 145 7.20 4.00 20.88
C TYR A 145 6.30 3.10 20.04
N ILE A 146 6.90 2.00 19.61
CA ILE A 146 6.19 0.86 19.04
C ILE A 146 6.45 -0.36 19.92
N GLN A 147 5.37 -1.03 20.29
CA GLN A 147 5.42 -2.29 21.04
C GLN A 147 4.84 -3.39 20.18
N TRP A 148 5.43 -4.58 20.22
CA TRP A 148 4.92 -5.72 19.47
C TRP A 148 4.94 -7.01 20.28
N SER A 149 4.05 -7.92 19.88
CA SER A 149 4.07 -9.32 20.28
C SER A 149 3.68 -10.19 19.08
N GLY A 150 4.34 -11.32 18.93
CA GLY A 150 4.14 -12.28 17.84
C GLY A 150 4.13 -13.70 18.36
N CYS A 151 3.23 -14.52 17.82
CA CYS A 151 3.11 -15.92 18.16
C CYS A 151 2.64 -16.72 16.94
N THR A 152 3.13 -17.94 16.83
CA THR A 152 2.72 -18.92 15.83
C THR A 152 2.62 -20.28 16.52
N ASP A 153 1.57 -21.04 16.20
CA ASP A 153 1.30 -22.37 16.74
C ASP A 153 0.86 -23.29 15.59
N ARG A 154 1.31 -24.54 15.65
CA ARG A 154 1.01 -25.56 14.64
C ARG A 154 -0.49 -25.94 14.63
N GLY A 155 -1.21 -25.68 15.71
CA GLY A 155 -2.53 -26.24 15.94
C GLY A 155 -2.45 -27.71 16.38
N LYS A 156 -3.63 -28.33 16.50
CA LYS A 156 -3.81 -29.67 17.05
C LYS A 156 -3.71 -30.78 16.00
N VAL A 157 -3.99 -30.45 14.73
CA VAL A 157 -4.20 -31.44 13.66
C VAL A 157 -3.04 -31.50 12.67
N ARG A 158 -2.47 -30.35 12.29
CA ARG A 158 -1.43 -30.29 11.25
C ARG A 158 -0.12 -30.95 11.71
N PRO A 159 0.59 -31.65 10.81
CA PRO A 159 1.86 -32.28 11.13
C PRO A 159 3.01 -31.27 11.28
N ASN A 160 2.97 -30.17 10.53
CA ASN A 160 3.98 -29.11 10.51
C ASN A 160 3.32 -27.73 10.62
N ASN A 161 4.12 -26.71 10.92
CA ASN A 161 3.69 -25.32 10.92
C ASN A 161 4.14 -24.65 9.62
N GLU A 162 3.20 -24.38 8.75
CA GLU A 162 3.40 -23.77 7.44
C GLU A 162 3.22 -22.24 7.48
N ASP A 163 2.82 -21.70 8.63
CA ASP A 163 2.82 -20.26 8.87
C ASP A 163 4.21 -19.72 9.22
N ALA A 164 4.43 -18.46 8.88
CA ALA A 164 5.57 -17.68 9.33
C ALA A 164 5.16 -16.24 9.63
N PHE A 165 5.91 -15.58 10.52
CA PHE A 165 5.79 -14.14 10.74
C PHE A 165 7.14 -13.45 10.79
N LEU A 166 7.13 -12.14 10.54
CA LEU A 166 8.28 -11.26 10.53
C LEU A 166 8.04 -10.11 11.49
N ALA A 167 9.07 -9.76 12.25
CA ALA A 167 9.22 -8.48 12.91
C ALA A 167 10.65 -8.02 12.64
N MET A 168 10.80 -6.86 11.99
CA MET A 168 12.11 -6.30 11.70
C MET A 168 12.11 -4.78 11.81
N LEU A 169 13.26 -4.26 12.19
CA LEU A 169 13.59 -2.85 12.19
C LEU A 169 14.55 -2.58 11.02
N LEU A 170 14.32 -1.47 10.34
CA LEU A 170 15.16 -0.94 9.28
C LEU A 170 15.57 0.47 9.67
N ASP A 171 16.87 0.71 9.85
CA ASP A 171 17.42 2.03 10.17
C ASP A 171 18.66 2.32 9.30
N LYS A 172 19.36 3.43 9.58
CA LYS A 172 20.61 3.80 8.88
C LYS A 172 21.74 2.78 9.00
N HIS A 173 21.68 1.88 9.98
CA HIS A 173 22.62 0.78 10.19
C HIS A 173 22.20 -0.51 9.47
N GLY A 174 21.04 -0.51 8.82
CA GLY A 174 20.51 -1.61 8.03
C GLY A 174 19.36 -2.34 8.73
N ILE A 175 19.30 -3.65 8.52
CA ILE A 175 18.19 -4.48 8.98
C ILE A 175 18.55 -5.20 10.27
N ARG A 176 17.65 -5.15 11.24
CA ARG A 176 17.69 -5.96 12.46
C ARG A 176 16.41 -6.75 12.62
N TYR A 177 16.53 -8.07 12.74
CA TYR A 177 15.39 -8.91 13.13
C TYR A 177 15.04 -8.63 14.58
N LEU A 178 13.76 -8.45 14.85
CA LEU A 178 13.22 -8.24 16.17
C LEU A 178 12.80 -9.58 16.79
N GLY A 179 12.79 -9.65 18.11
CA GLY A 179 12.29 -10.80 18.85
C GLY A 179 10.78 -10.97 18.71
N LYS A 180 10.24 -12.05 19.29
CA LYS A 180 8.79 -12.29 19.32
C LYS A 180 8.03 -11.22 20.08
N THR A 181 8.65 -10.61 21.07
CA THR A 181 8.09 -9.52 21.85
C THR A 181 9.15 -8.44 21.98
N GLY A 182 8.71 -7.19 22.14
CA GLY A 182 9.60 -6.09 22.45
C GLY A 182 8.94 -4.75 22.30
N GLU A 183 9.71 -3.73 22.63
CA GLU A 183 9.37 -2.33 22.42
C GLU A 183 10.61 -1.59 21.88
N SER A 184 10.38 -0.53 21.13
CA SER A 184 11.44 0.30 20.59
C SER A 184 10.97 1.72 20.32
N HIS A 185 11.91 2.65 20.36
CA HIS A 185 11.67 4.02 19.92
C HIS A 185 11.50 4.06 18.40
N VAL A 186 10.58 4.91 17.92
CA VAL A 186 10.31 5.06 16.48
C VAL A 186 11.31 6.00 15.78
N GLU A 187 12.13 6.73 16.55
CA GLU A 187 13.08 7.72 16.01
C GLU A 187 14.05 7.12 14.99
N ASP A 188 14.05 7.69 13.78
CA ASP A 188 14.91 7.34 12.64
C ASP A 188 14.91 5.86 12.22
N ALA A 189 13.83 5.12 12.55
CA ALA A 189 13.68 3.72 12.20
C ALA A 189 12.30 3.40 11.62
N ASP A 190 12.30 2.53 10.62
CA ASP A 190 11.11 1.93 10.03
C ASP A 190 10.90 0.54 10.65
N PHE A 191 9.65 0.18 10.93
CA PHE A 191 9.31 -1.15 11.46
C PHE A 191 8.44 -1.89 10.46
N ILE A 192 8.81 -3.12 10.15
CA ILE A 192 8.08 -3.98 9.23
C ILE A 192 7.64 -5.24 9.96
N PHE A 193 6.33 -5.48 9.93
CA PHE A 193 5.71 -6.68 10.43
C PHE A 193 4.99 -7.39 9.30
N ALA A 194 5.07 -8.72 9.25
CA ALA A 194 4.35 -9.49 8.25
C ALA A 194 3.91 -10.84 8.79
N VAL A 195 2.83 -11.38 8.23
CA VAL A 195 2.41 -12.77 8.40
C VAL A 195 2.24 -13.40 7.02
N SER A 196 2.53 -14.70 6.95
CA SER A 196 2.43 -15.49 5.73
C SER A 196 1.99 -16.90 6.10
N ASP A 197 0.94 -17.36 5.44
CA ASP A 197 0.44 -18.74 5.48
C ASP A 197 0.85 -19.43 4.18
N GLY A 198 1.62 -20.51 4.32
CA GLY A 198 2.19 -21.28 3.22
C GLY A 198 1.33 -22.47 2.83
N MET A 199 1.11 -22.64 1.53
CA MET A 199 0.35 -23.75 0.96
C MET A 199 1.15 -24.51 -0.11
N GLY A 200 0.90 -25.81 -0.21
CA GLY A 200 1.46 -26.68 -1.24
C GLY A 200 1.48 -28.16 -0.82
N GLY A 201 2.19 -29.00 -1.58
CA GLY A 201 2.33 -30.44 -1.26
C GLY A 201 3.16 -30.68 0.01
N GLU A 202 3.47 -31.95 0.32
CA GLU A 202 3.93 -32.45 1.63
C GLU A 202 5.17 -31.79 2.29
N ARG A 203 5.83 -30.81 1.67
CA ARG A 203 6.89 -29.95 2.27
C ARG A 203 6.95 -28.52 1.74
N SER A 204 6.01 -28.12 0.89
CA SER A 204 6.14 -26.88 0.11
C SER A 204 5.56 -25.66 0.84
N GLY A 205 4.62 -25.85 1.77
CA GLY A 205 3.96 -24.74 2.49
C GLY A 205 4.92 -24.00 3.41
N GLU A 206 5.56 -24.69 4.35
CA GLU A 206 6.56 -24.09 5.26
C GLU A 206 7.66 -23.35 4.47
N PHE A 207 8.12 -23.95 3.37
CA PHE A 207 9.15 -23.33 2.53
C PHE A 207 8.63 -22.07 1.84
N ALA A 208 7.38 -22.08 1.35
CA ALA A 208 6.75 -20.95 0.67
C ALA A 208 6.60 -19.72 1.57
N SER A 209 6.05 -19.88 2.77
CA SER A 209 5.85 -18.76 3.71
C SER A 209 7.18 -18.18 4.20
N ARG A 210 8.17 -19.03 4.45
CA ARG A 210 9.54 -18.60 4.80
C ARG A 210 10.24 -17.87 3.67
N ILE A 211 10.04 -18.27 2.41
CA ILE A 211 10.55 -17.53 1.26
C ILE A 211 9.89 -16.15 1.17
N ALA A 212 8.57 -16.08 1.28
CA ALA A 212 7.84 -14.82 1.21
C ALA A 212 8.39 -13.81 2.22
N ILE A 213 8.65 -14.26 3.45
CA ILE A 213 9.20 -13.43 4.52
C ILE A 213 10.69 -13.10 4.32
N SER A 214 11.53 -14.09 4.01
CA SER A 214 12.97 -13.85 3.87
C SER A 214 13.32 -12.91 2.70
N ARG A 215 12.50 -12.91 1.64
CA ARG A 215 12.68 -12.02 0.51
C ARG A 215 12.40 -10.55 0.84
N ILE A 216 11.50 -10.28 1.79
CA ILE A 216 11.27 -8.91 2.30
C ILE A 216 12.58 -8.30 2.82
N THR A 217 13.30 -9.04 3.66
CA THR A 217 14.61 -8.63 4.20
C THR A 217 15.63 -8.34 3.10
N SER A 218 15.65 -9.12 2.02
CA SER A 218 16.64 -8.93 0.95
C SER A 218 16.33 -7.78 -0.02
N LEU A 219 15.05 -7.42 -0.17
CA LEU A 219 14.58 -6.51 -1.22
C LEU A 219 14.32 -5.08 -0.73
N LEU A 220 14.02 -4.89 0.56
CA LEU A 220 13.75 -3.57 1.13
C LEU A 220 14.94 -2.62 1.40
N PRO A 221 16.17 -3.09 1.74
CA PRO A 221 17.20 -2.17 2.25
C PRO A 221 17.69 -1.11 1.24
N GLY A 222 17.49 -1.33 -0.08
CA GLY A 222 17.82 -0.34 -1.11
C GLY A 222 16.89 0.89 -1.17
N LYS A 223 15.78 0.90 -0.41
CA LYS A 223 14.72 1.92 -0.51
C LYS A 223 14.53 2.75 0.78
N PHE A 224 15.39 2.53 1.79
CA PHE A 224 15.31 3.19 3.09
C PHE A 224 15.52 4.73 3.03
N PHE A 225 16.40 5.19 2.14
CA PHE A 225 16.82 6.61 2.05
C PHE A 225 15.82 7.54 1.36
N LEU A 226 14.63 7.07 0.97
CA LEU A 226 13.59 7.94 0.43
C LEU A 226 13.12 8.93 1.50
N SER A 227 12.74 10.15 1.13
CA SER A 227 12.03 11.06 2.05
C SER A 227 10.62 10.56 2.33
N ASP A 228 9.91 11.08 3.33
CA ASP A 228 8.56 10.60 3.66
C ASP A 228 7.50 10.96 2.65
N LEU A 229 7.62 12.13 2.05
CA LEU A 229 6.75 12.55 0.97
C LEU A 229 6.95 11.64 -0.24
N GLN A 230 8.20 11.29 -0.55
CA GLN A 230 8.51 10.32 -1.61
C GLN A 230 7.98 8.93 -1.25
N PHE A 231 8.23 8.46 -0.03
CA PHE A 231 7.79 7.14 0.38
C PHE A 231 6.26 7.03 0.38
N ALA A 232 5.55 8.03 0.89
CA ALA A 232 4.09 8.04 0.87
C ALA A 232 3.54 8.00 -0.57
N ALA A 233 4.08 8.84 -1.45
CA ALA A 233 3.66 8.90 -2.86
C ALA A 233 3.99 7.62 -3.65
N TYR A 234 5.12 6.97 -3.35
CA TYR A 234 5.59 5.78 -4.08
C TYR A 234 5.38 4.47 -3.34
N SER A 235 4.77 4.47 -2.15
CA SER A 235 4.60 3.31 -1.28
C SER A 235 3.95 2.13 -2.01
N SER A 236 2.87 2.39 -2.77
CA SER A 236 2.19 1.37 -3.58
C SER A 236 3.08 0.80 -4.69
N THR A 237 3.95 1.62 -5.30
CA THR A 237 4.93 1.15 -6.29
C THR A 237 6.04 0.33 -5.64
N ILE A 238 6.52 0.77 -4.48
CA ILE A 238 7.57 0.09 -3.71
C ILE A 238 7.11 -1.29 -3.25
N LEU A 239 5.92 -1.34 -2.65
CA LEU A 239 5.26 -2.58 -2.23
C LEU A 239 4.84 -3.42 -3.44
N GLY A 240 4.41 -2.79 -4.54
CA GLY A 240 4.12 -3.44 -5.81
C GLY A 240 5.32 -4.21 -6.36
N GLU A 241 6.48 -3.56 -6.47
CA GLU A 241 7.72 -4.19 -6.90
C GLU A 241 8.18 -5.29 -5.94
N LEU A 242 8.03 -5.07 -4.63
CA LEU A 242 8.35 -6.07 -3.62
C LEU A 242 7.53 -7.34 -3.82
N PHE A 243 6.20 -7.23 -3.87
CA PHE A 243 5.29 -8.36 -4.03
C PHE A 243 5.50 -9.04 -5.38
N ALA A 244 5.67 -8.28 -6.46
CA ALA A 244 5.93 -8.82 -7.80
C ALA A 244 7.25 -9.61 -7.82
N ARG A 245 8.30 -9.12 -7.16
CA ARG A 245 9.59 -9.81 -7.12
C ARG A 245 9.53 -11.09 -6.28
N ILE A 246 8.91 -11.05 -5.11
CA ILE A 246 8.70 -12.24 -4.28
C ILE A 246 7.92 -13.31 -5.06
N HIS A 247 6.83 -12.90 -5.72
CA HIS A 247 6.01 -13.78 -6.54
C HIS A 247 6.81 -14.41 -7.68
N HIS A 248 7.60 -13.61 -8.40
CA HIS A 248 8.46 -14.12 -9.48
C HIS A 248 9.50 -15.12 -8.96
N ASP A 249 10.20 -14.82 -7.87
CA ASP A 249 11.20 -15.70 -7.27
C ASP A 249 10.57 -17.05 -6.86
N MET A 250 9.34 -17.05 -6.32
CA MET A 250 8.61 -18.27 -5.96
C MET A 250 8.21 -19.09 -7.20
N LEU A 251 7.77 -18.44 -8.29
CA LEU A 251 7.46 -19.13 -9.54
C LEU A 251 8.71 -19.77 -10.17
N GLU A 252 9.84 -19.07 -10.17
CA GLU A 252 11.11 -19.60 -10.67
C GLU A 252 11.56 -20.82 -9.85
N LEU A 253 11.52 -20.74 -8.52
CA LEU A 253 11.84 -21.88 -7.65
C LEU A 253 10.95 -23.09 -7.96
N GLY A 254 9.65 -22.90 -8.14
CA GLY A 254 8.71 -23.98 -8.51
C GLY A 254 8.91 -24.54 -9.92
N ARG A 255 9.65 -23.85 -10.81
CA ARG A 255 10.03 -24.35 -12.15
C ARG A 255 11.25 -25.27 -12.08
N TYR A 256 12.24 -24.95 -11.25
CA TYR A 256 13.51 -25.69 -11.19
C TYR A 256 13.53 -26.82 -10.15
N ASP A 257 12.74 -26.71 -9.07
CA ASP A 257 12.64 -27.73 -8.03
C ASP A 257 11.26 -28.38 -8.02
N PRO A 258 11.14 -29.67 -8.39
CA PRO A 258 9.89 -30.42 -8.30
C PRO A 258 9.24 -30.41 -6.92
N ALA A 259 10.02 -30.31 -5.84
CA ALA A 259 9.50 -30.24 -4.47
C ALA A 259 8.86 -28.88 -4.14
N CYS A 260 9.18 -27.84 -4.91
CA CYS A 260 8.61 -26.50 -4.80
C CYS A 260 7.50 -26.24 -5.84
N ARG A 261 7.15 -27.24 -6.64
CA ARG A 261 6.17 -27.09 -7.71
C ARG A 261 4.81 -26.70 -7.13
N ASN A 262 4.22 -25.64 -7.70
CA ASN A 262 2.95 -25.05 -7.24
C ASN A 262 2.95 -24.59 -5.77
N MET A 263 4.11 -24.40 -5.14
CA MET A 263 4.16 -23.79 -3.82
C MET A 263 3.58 -22.37 -3.88
N GLY A 264 2.85 -21.98 -2.86
CA GLY A 264 2.33 -20.63 -2.76
C GLY A 264 2.20 -20.19 -1.31
N ALA A 265 2.01 -18.90 -1.11
CA ALA A 265 1.81 -18.37 0.22
C ALA A 265 0.95 -17.11 0.16
N THR A 266 0.21 -16.87 1.22
CA THR A 266 -0.36 -15.55 1.51
C THR A 266 0.76 -14.62 1.99
N LEU A 267 0.56 -13.32 1.87
CA LEU A 267 1.43 -12.33 2.49
C LEU A 267 0.62 -11.11 2.89
N THR A 268 0.65 -10.79 4.17
CA THR A 268 0.14 -9.53 4.72
C THR A 268 1.28 -8.82 5.42
N LEU A 269 1.63 -7.63 4.94
CA LEU A 269 2.74 -6.82 5.44
C LEU A 269 2.23 -5.46 5.89
N ALA A 270 2.69 -5.01 7.05
CA ALA A 270 2.50 -3.66 7.58
C ALA A 270 3.87 -3.01 7.82
N TRP A 271 4.06 -1.82 7.25
CA TRP A 271 5.26 -1.01 7.34
C TRP A 271 4.93 0.29 8.06
N PHE A 272 5.40 0.39 9.30
CA PHE A 272 5.29 1.55 10.17
C PHE A 272 6.42 2.51 9.87
N ARG A 273 6.07 3.73 9.48
CA ARG A 273 7.01 4.78 9.12
C ARG A 273 6.41 6.14 9.47
N ARG A 274 7.03 6.82 10.43
CA ARG A 274 6.74 8.21 10.82
C ARG A 274 5.25 8.53 10.92
N GLY A 275 4.56 7.82 11.81
CA GLY A 275 3.13 8.06 12.07
C GLY A 275 2.17 7.51 11.01
N ARG A 276 2.66 6.74 10.03
CA ARG A 276 1.83 6.09 9.01
C ARG A 276 2.11 4.60 8.96
N VAL A 277 1.08 3.83 8.63
CA VAL A 277 1.18 2.40 8.37
C VAL A 277 0.82 2.15 6.92
N PHE A 278 1.81 1.75 6.14
CA PHE A 278 1.62 1.29 4.76
C PHE A 278 1.46 -0.23 4.77
N PHE A 279 0.49 -0.76 4.04
CA PHE A 279 0.28 -2.19 3.99
C PHE A 279 0.19 -2.73 2.58
N GLY A 280 0.63 -3.97 2.42
CA GLY A 280 0.47 -4.77 1.22
C GLY A 280 -0.10 -6.12 1.58
N HIS A 281 -1.04 -6.61 0.78
CA HIS A 281 -1.76 -7.83 1.09
C HIS A 281 -2.08 -8.68 -0.15
N VAL A 282 -1.85 -9.98 -0.04
CA VAL A 282 -2.40 -10.99 -0.93
C VAL A 282 -2.74 -12.28 -0.16
N GLY A 283 -3.96 -12.78 -0.29
CA GLY A 283 -4.40 -14.03 0.31
C GLY A 283 -5.63 -13.82 1.19
N ASP A 284 -5.76 -14.57 2.27
CA ASP A 284 -6.85 -14.47 3.25
C ASP A 284 -6.36 -14.35 4.70
N SER A 285 -5.05 -14.22 4.90
CA SER A 285 -4.52 -13.56 6.10
C SER A 285 -5.09 -12.14 6.22
N ARG A 286 -5.15 -11.59 7.43
CA ARG A 286 -5.80 -10.31 7.69
C ARG A 286 -4.92 -9.33 8.43
N LEU A 287 -5.12 -8.04 8.14
CA LEU A 287 -4.66 -6.92 8.94
C LEU A 287 -5.89 -6.16 9.44
N TYR A 288 -5.99 -6.02 10.76
CA TYR A 288 -6.99 -5.20 11.44
C TYR A 288 -6.34 -3.95 12.00
N TYR A 289 -7.07 -2.84 11.89
CA TYR A 289 -6.83 -1.60 12.61
C TYR A 289 -7.77 -1.51 13.80
N VAL A 290 -7.22 -1.25 14.98
CA VAL A 290 -7.96 -1.10 16.23
C VAL A 290 -7.62 0.29 16.77
N PRO A 291 -8.45 1.30 16.48
CA PRO A 291 -8.20 2.64 16.96
C PRO A 291 -8.29 2.68 18.50
N ALA A 292 -7.57 3.62 19.11
CA ALA A 292 -7.62 3.84 20.57
C ALA A 292 -9.08 3.92 21.06
N GLU A 293 -9.90 4.68 20.34
CA GLU A 293 -11.35 4.77 20.51
C GLU A 293 -12.07 4.42 19.21
N GLY A 294 -13.19 3.69 19.30
CA GLY A 294 -13.98 3.28 18.13
C GLY A 294 -14.00 1.77 17.89
N ALA A 295 -14.52 1.35 16.74
CA ALA A 295 -14.64 -0.07 16.40
C ALA A 295 -13.39 -0.58 15.67
N MET A 296 -13.05 -1.86 15.88
CA MET A 296 -12.05 -2.54 15.06
C MET A 296 -12.49 -2.62 13.59
N GLU A 297 -11.57 -2.33 12.68
CA GLU A 297 -11.77 -2.39 11.22
C GLU A 297 -10.82 -3.40 10.58
N GLN A 298 -11.33 -4.23 9.67
CA GLN A 298 -10.50 -5.07 8.80
C GLN A 298 -10.01 -4.24 7.60
N LEU A 299 -8.71 -3.96 7.51
CA LEU A 299 -8.13 -3.17 6.42
C LEU A 299 -7.95 -3.97 5.13
N THR A 300 -7.67 -5.26 5.24
CA THR A 300 -7.41 -6.14 4.09
C THR A 300 -8.66 -6.83 3.58
N MET A 301 -8.69 -7.12 2.29
CA MET A 301 -9.77 -7.84 1.64
C MET A 301 -9.37 -9.29 1.36
N ASP A 302 -10.06 -10.26 1.97
CA ASP A 302 -9.80 -11.68 1.70
C ASP A 302 -9.91 -11.97 0.19
N HIS A 303 -8.82 -12.44 -0.41
CA HIS A 303 -8.74 -12.86 -1.79
C HIS A 303 -9.27 -14.29 -1.97
N THR A 304 -10.42 -14.60 -1.39
CA THR A 304 -11.16 -15.85 -1.61
C THR A 304 -12.45 -15.58 -2.36
N HIS A 305 -13.05 -16.63 -2.95
CA HIS A 305 -14.38 -16.50 -3.54
C HIS A 305 -15.43 -16.05 -2.50
N VAL A 306 -15.31 -16.57 -1.28
CA VAL A 306 -16.18 -16.24 -0.15
C VAL A 306 -15.96 -14.79 0.30
N GLY A 307 -14.72 -14.33 0.36
CA GLY A 307 -14.38 -12.93 0.62
C GLY A 307 -15.03 -11.99 -0.38
N TRP A 308 -15.02 -12.33 -1.67
CA TRP A 308 -15.73 -11.56 -2.70
C TRP A 308 -17.25 -11.55 -2.47
N LEU A 309 -17.88 -12.68 -2.14
CA LEU A 309 -19.32 -12.74 -1.84
C LEU A 309 -19.69 -11.86 -0.64
N ARG A 310 -18.88 -11.89 0.44
CA ARG A 310 -19.09 -11.04 1.63
C ARG A 310 -19.01 -9.56 1.26
N ARG A 311 -17.99 -9.15 0.49
CA ARG A 311 -17.84 -7.75 0.03
C ARG A 311 -19.00 -7.27 -0.86
N GLN A 312 -19.63 -8.16 -1.60
CA GLN A 312 -20.80 -7.85 -2.43
C GLN A 312 -22.12 -7.87 -1.64
N GLY A 313 -22.08 -8.09 -0.32
CA GLY A 313 -23.27 -8.19 0.53
C GLY A 313 -24.13 -9.42 0.24
N LYS A 314 -23.60 -10.42 -0.49
CA LYS A 314 -24.34 -11.62 -0.89
C LYS A 314 -24.44 -12.66 0.21
N ILE A 315 -23.49 -12.65 1.13
CA ILE A 315 -23.46 -13.51 2.30
C ILE A 315 -23.00 -12.70 3.51
N ASN A 316 -23.48 -13.07 4.69
CA ASN A 316 -23.01 -12.51 5.96
C ASN A 316 -21.76 -13.26 6.49
N GLU A 317 -21.18 -12.77 7.60
CA GLU A 317 -19.99 -13.37 8.23
C GLU A 317 -20.20 -14.83 8.64
N ARG A 318 -21.38 -15.16 9.18
CA ARG A 318 -21.71 -16.53 9.60
C ARG A 318 -21.74 -17.47 8.40
N GLU A 319 -22.40 -17.07 7.33
CA GLU A 319 -22.46 -17.84 6.08
C GLU A 319 -21.07 -18.01 5.45
N ALA A 320 -20.25 -16.96 5.46
CA ALA A 320 -18.87 -17.01 4.98
C ALA A 320 -18.03 -18.04 5.76
N ARG A 321 -18.14 -18.05 7.09
CA ARG A 321 -17.35 -18.93 7.98
C ARG A 321 -17.68 -20.43 7.81
N TYR A 322 -18.90 -20.76 7.42
CA TYR A 322 -19.33 -22.15 7.18
C TYR A 322 -19.40 -22.53 5.69
N HIS A 323 -19.01 -21.63 4.79
CA HIS A 323 -19.07 -21.89 3.36
C HIS A 323 -18.06 -22.99 2.95
N PRO A 324 -18.45 -24.00 2.15
CA PRO A 324 -17.58 -25.14 1.82
C PRO A 324 -16.30 -24.77 1.06
N ARG A 325 -16.29 -23.60 0.41
CA ARG A 325 -15.15 -23.08 -0.37
C ARG A 325 -14.45 -21.88 0.30
N LYS A 326 -14.56 -21.75 1.62
CA LYS A 326 -14.00 -20.61 2.37
C LYS A 326 -12.48 -20.43 2.20
N ASN A 327 -11.73 -21.53 2.18
CA ASN A 327 -10.26 -21.51 2.09
C ASN A 327 -9.77 -21.61 0.62
N VAL A 328 -10.65 -21.36 -0.36
CA VAL A 328 -10.27 -21.39 -1.79
C VAL A 328 -9.79 -19.99 -2.20
N LEU A 329 -8.47 -19.84 -2.22
CA LEU A 329 -7.79 -18.63 -2.63
C LEU A 329 -7.94 -18.36 -4.14
N SER A 330 -8.19 -17.10 -4.46
CA SER A 330 -8.23 -16.55 -5.82
C SER A 330 -6.95 -15.80 -6.19
N GLN A 331 -6.17 -15.36 -5.20
CA GLN A 331 -4.85 -14.75 -5.35
C GLN A 331 -3.93 -15.19 -4.22
N ALA A 332 -2.70 -15.55 -4.56
CA ALA A 332 -1.61 -15.81 -3.63
C ALA A 332 -0.26 -15.58 -4.32
N LEU A 333 0.82 -15.47 -3.54
CA LEU A 333 2.18 -15.53 -4.10
C LEU A 333 2.46 -16.95 -4.61
N GLY A 334 3.19 -17.08 -5.72
CA GLY A 334 3.41 -18.37 -6.35
C GLY A 334 2.12 -19.05 -6.82
N ALA A 335 1.94 -20.33 -6.45
CA ALA A 335 0.79 -21.19 -6.73
C ALA A 335 0.40 -21.28 -8.23
N GLY A 336 1.35 -21.03 -9.13
CA GLY A 336 1.09 -21.04 -10.57
C GLY A 336 0.23 -19.86 -11.08
N HIS A 337 -0.02 -18.84 -10.25
CA HIS A 337 -0.67 -17.61 -10.70
C HIS A 337 0.26 -16.89 -11.69
N GLN A 338 -0.27 -16.53 -12.87
CA GLN A 338 0.51 -15.80 -13.89
C GLN A 338 0.62 -14.30 -13.58
N TYR A 339 -0.43 -13.75 -12.95
CA TYR A 339 -0.54 -12.34 -12.61
C TYR A 339 -0.97 -12.21 -11.16
N LEU A 340 -0.36 -11.26 -10.46
CA LEU A 340 -0.64 -10.94 -9.07
C LEU A 340 -1.42 -9.62 -9.00
N LYS A 341 -2.46 -9.57 -8.16
CA LYS A 341 -3.21 -8.34 -7.84
C LYS A 341 -3.22 -8.10 -6.34
N PRO A 342 -2.11 -7.64 -5.74
CA PRO A 342 -2.09 -7.30 -4.32
C PRO A 342 -2.96 -6.08 -4.03
N GLN A 343 -3.47 -6.01 -2.81
CA GLN A 343 -4.06 -4.80 -2.25
C GLN A 343 -2.96 -3.98 -1.58
N PHE A 344 -2.95 -2.67 -1.81
CA PHE A 344 -2.10 -1.73 -1.09
C PHE A 344 -2.97 -0.67 -0.43
N GLY A 345 -2.50 -0.16 0.70
CA GLY A 345 -3.16 0.95 1.38
C GLY A 345 -2.27 1.62 2.40
N MET A 346 -2.78 2.71 2.95
CA MET A 346 -2.10 3.52 3.95
C MET A 346 -3.13 4.02 4.95
N VAL A 347 -2.78 3.97 6.23
CA VAL A 347 -3.57 4.54 7.31
C VAL A 347 -2.67 5.39 8.20
N GLN A 348 -3.25 6.46 8.74
CA GLN A 348 -2.58 7.25 9.77
C GLN A 348 -2.59 6.48 11.10
N CYS A 349 -1.61 6.78 11.93
CA CYS A 349 -1.37 6.11 13.20
C CYS A 349 -1.42 7.17 14.29
N GLN A 350 -2.24 6.96 15.31
CA GLN A 350 -2.34 7.82 16.48
C GLN A 350 -1.89 7.04 17.74
N PRO A 351 -1.33 7.71 18.76
CA PRO A 351 -1.01 7.04 20.02
C PRO A 351 -2.21 6.29 20.61
N GLY A 352 -1.97 5.05 21.04
CA GLY A 352 -3.01 4.14 21.54
C GLY A 352 -3.58 3.21 20.47
N ASP A 353 -3.36 3.48 19.19
CA ASP A 353 -3.78 2.60 18.10
C ASP A 353 -3.04 1.26 18.13
N LYS A 354 -3.74 0.21 17.69
CA LYS A 354 -3.18 -1.14 17.57
C LYS A 354 -3.47 -1.72 16.19
N PHE A 355 -2.58 -2.58 15.74
CA PHE A 355 -2.65 -3.28 14.47
C PHE A 355 -2.46 -4.77 14.70
N LEU A 356 -3.43 -5.59 14.29
CA LEU A 356 -3.38 -7.04 14.42
C LEU A 356 -3.23 -7.66 13.03
N LEU A 357 -2.10 -8.30 12.79
CA LEU A 357 -1.90 -9.19 11.64
C LEU A 357 -2.17 -10.62 12.08
N CYS A 358 -2.91 -11.40 11.30
CA CYS A 358 -3.11 -12.82 11.61
C CYS A 358 -3.40 -13.69 10.38
N THR A 359 -3.07 -14.97 10.48
CA THR A 359 -3.42 -16.01 9.49
C THR A 359 -4.84 -16.52 9.71
N ASP A 360 -5.35 -17.28 8.74
CA ASP A 360 -6.74 -17.75 8.74
C ASP A 360 -7.05 -18.65 9.95
N GLY A 361 -6.10 -19.43 10.46
CA GLY A 361 -6.32 -20.29 11.64
C GLY A 361 -6.68 -19.52 12.92
N VAL A 362 -6.32 -18.24 13.02
CA VAL A 362 -6.82 -17.35 14.08
C VAL A 362 -8.29 -17.01 13.84
N ILE A 363 -8.64 -16.66 12.61
CA ILE A 363 -10.01 -16.29 12.19
C ILE A 363 -10.95 -17.51 12.21
N GLU A 364 -10.44 -18.72 11.98
CA GLU A 364 -11.22 -19.94 12.07
C GLU A 364 -11.60 -20.29 13.52
N GLY A 365 -10.75 -19.92 14.49
CA GLY A 365 -11.00 -20.13 15.91
C GLY A 365 -11.78 -18.99 16.57
N LEU A 366 -11.55 -17.74 16.17
CA LEU A 366 -12.11 -16.57 16.84
C LEU A 366 -12.97 -15.74 15.89
N TRP A 367 -14.01 -15.10 16.43
CA TRP A 367 -14.84 -14.13 15.70
C TRP A 367 -14.22 -12.74 15.81
N ASP A 368 -14.52 -11.85 14.86
CA ASP A 368 -13.97 -10.49 14.84
C ASP A 368 -14.25 -9.76 16.18
N ARG A 369 -15.46 -9.92 16.74
CA ARG A 369 -15.82 -9.37 18.06
C ARG A 369 -14.95 -9.90 19.21
N ALA A 370 -14.61 -11.19 19.19
CA ALA A 370 -13.77 -11.78 20.22
C ALA A 370 -12.32 -11.31 20.08
N LEU A 371 -11.83 -11.16 18.85
CA LEU A 371 -10.51 -10.57 18.58
C LEU A 371 -10.42 -9.14 19.10
N GLU A 372 -11.42 -8.31 18.82
CA GLU A 372 -11.49 -6.94 19.33
C GLU A 372 -11.47 -6.91 20.87
N GLU A 373 -12.29 -7.75 21.52
CA GLU A 373 -12.32 -7.83 22.99
C GLU A 373 -10.96 -8.21 23.57
N MET A 374 -10.29 -9.22 23.00
CA MET A 374 -8.97 -9.67 23.45
C MET A 374 -7.86 -8.64 23.22
N VAL A 375 -7.94 -7.85 22.14
CA VAL A 375 -6.97 -6.78 21.86
C VAL A 375 -7.18 -5.56 22.77
N ARG A 376 -8.44 -5.23 23.09
CA ARG A 376 -8.79 -4.08 23.94
C ARG A 376 -8.63 -4.36 25.43
N HIS A 377 -9.00 -5.57 25.88
CA HIS A 377 -9.05 -5.95 27.29
C HIS A 377 -8.16 -7.17 27.55
N PRO A 378 -6.82 -7.00 27.49
CA PRO A 378 -5.92 -8.10 27.79
C PRO A 378 -6.08 -8.55 29.26
N PRO A 379 -5.84 -9.84 29.56
CA PRO A 379 -5.90 -10.34 30.94
C PRO A 379 -4.90 -9.69 31.89
N SER A 380 -3.86 -9.07 31.35
CA SER A 380 -2.81 -8.39 32.08
C SER A 380 -2.44 -7.08 31.37
N ASN A 381 -2.23 -6.02 32.17
CA ASN A 381 -1.66 -4.75 31.71
C ASN A 381 -0.12 -4.75 31.78
N ASP A 382 0.49 -5.89 32.10
CA ASP A 382 1.94 -6.05 32.09
C ASP A 382 2.51 -5.71 30.71
N PRO A 383 3.47 -4.77 30.60
CA PRO A 383 4.15 -4.48 29.34
C PRO A 383 4.77 -5.72 28.69
N ASP A 384 5.18 -6.73 29.46
CA ASP A 384 5.76 -7.97 28.94
C ASP A 384 4.70 -9.01 28.54
N TRP A 385 3.41 -8.71 28.69
CA TRP A 385 2.33 -9.62 28.32
C TRP A 385 2.34 -9.90 26.81
N ASN A 386 2.49 -11.17 26.44
CA ASN A 386 2.44 -11.60 25.06
C ASN A 386 0.98 -11.75 24.59
N HIS A 387 0.41 -10.65 24.12
CA HIS A 387 -0.95 -10.55 23.62
C HIS A 387 -1.20 -11.51 22.44
N ALA A 388 -0.28 -11.56 21.48
CA ALA A 388 -0.39 -12.47 20.34
C ALA A 388 -0.46 -13.95 20.77
N ALA A 389 0.33 -14.35 21.78
CA ALA A 389 0.28 -15.71 22.31
C ALA A 389 -1.05 -16.03 23.00
N HIS A 390 -1.69 -15.05 23.63
CA HIS A 390 -3.03 -15.23 24.19
C HIS A 390 -4.07 -15.45 23.09
N ILE A 391 -4.05 -14.62 22.04
CA ILE A 391 -4.92 -14.75 20.86
C ILE A 391 -4.76 -16.11 20.18
N VAL A 392 -3.52 -16.50 19.87
CA VAL A 392 -3.23 -17.78 19.20
C VAL A 392 -3.68 -18.97 20.05
N ARG A 393 -3.40 -18.97 21.36
CA ARG A 393 -3.86 -20.06 22.26
C ARG A 393 -5.37 -20.17 22.30
N ALA A 394 -6.10 -19.05 22.34
CA ALA A 394 -7.56 -19.07 22.33
C ALA A 394 -8.10 -19.62 21.00
N ALA A 395 -7.54 -19.20 19.87
CA ALA A 395 -7.95 -19.71 18.55
C ALA A 395 -7.68 -21.21 18.38
N VAL A 396 -6.52 -21.70 18.84
CA VAL A 396 -6.16 -23.12 18.81
C VAL A 396 -7.03 -23.94 19.78
N ALA A 397 -7.38 -23.37 20.93
CA ALA A 397 -8.27 -24.02 21.89
C ALA A 397 -9.66 -24.25 21.29
N GLU A 398 -10.22 -23.26 20.60
CA GLU A 398 -11.57 -23.31 20.01
C GLU A 398 -11.63 -24.19 18.74
N CYS A 399 -10.72 -24.00 17.78
CA CYS A 399 -10.70 -24.77 16.54
C CYS A 399 -9.44 -25.64 16.45
N GLY A 400 -8.27 -25.02 16.30
CA GLY A 400 -6.97 -25.70 16.22
C GLY A 400 -6.82 -26.71 15.07
N ARG A 401 -7.63 -26.59 14.01
CA ARG A 401 -7.53 -27.46 12.82
C ARG A 401 -6.41 -27.05 11.88
N ASP A 402 -6.06 -25.78 11.86
CA ASP A 402 -4.97 -25.23 11.07
C ASP A 402 -3.85 -24.62 11.92
N ASN A 403 -2.77 -24.22 11.26
CA ASN A 403 -1.75 -23.36 11.84
C ASN A 403 -2.36 -22.00 12.19
N ALA A 404 -1.92 -21.40 13.29
CA ALA A 404 -2.46 -20.13 13.76
C ALA A 404 -1.33 -19.19 14.14
N THR A 405 -1.30 -18.02 13.49
CA THR A 405 -0.26 -17.02 13.68
C THR A 405 -0.86 -15.64 13.85
N ALA A 406 -0.35 -14.88 14.83
CA ALA A 406 -0.75 -13.51 15.07
C ALA A 406 0.47 -12.63 15.40
N VAL A 407 0.42 -11.37 14.96
CA VAL A 407 1.33 -10.30 15.37
C VAL A 407 0.46 -9.11 15.77
N LEU A 408 0.57 -8.68 17.02
CA LEU A 408 -0.07 -7.47 17.52
C LEU A 408 0.98 -6.38 17.70
N VAL A 409 0.73 -5.22 17.12
CA VAL A 409 1.57 -4.03 17.20
C VAL A 409 0.76 -2.90 17.82
N GLY A 410 1.27 -2.26 18.86
CA GLY A 410 0.68 -1.07 19.46
C GLY A 410 1.62 0.11 19.31
N VAL A 411 1.05 1.30 19.11
CA VAL A 411 1.80 2.56 19.07
C VAL A 411 1.47 3.43 20.27
N ARG A 412 2.46 4.14 20.81
CA ARG A 412 2.34 4.97 22.01
C ARG A 412 3.11 6.26 21.89
#